data_AF-A0A4R8PXZ6-F1
#
_entry.id   AF-A0A4R8PXZ6-F1
#
_cell.length_a   1.000
_cell.length_b   1.000
_cell.length_c   1.000
_cell.angle_alpha   90.00
_cell.angle_beta   90.00
_cell.angle_gamma   90.00
#
_symmetry.space_group_name_H-M   'P 1'
#
loop_
_entity.id
_entity.type
_entity.pdbx_description
1 polymer ?
#
loop_
_entity_poly.entity_id
_entity_poly.type
_entity_poly.pdbx_seq_one_letter_code
_entity_poly.pdbx_strand_id
1 'polypeptide(L)'
;MAEDMTIIHNLIIRIMNSVYLQCINVEKSPPDVQDFVSYAVEWGRMVEEHHRTEETEVFPEIEKVTGTKGIMDDNVAQHRAFHDGLDIYLEYLGKVQKNEEPYSGERLRDIVNSFMPVLRQHLFDEIDILLKLGEYDLDWDTWFDQLHNKLISKTNDPNLKTTTVPLLLTNRDKTFEDGVYEWWPPLPWF
;
A
#
# COMPACT_ATOMS: atom_id res chain seq x y z
N MET A 1 4.41 -8.91 12.10
CA MET A 1 3.93 -7.51 11.92
C MET A 1 4.97 -6.57 11.30
N ALA A 2 6.03 -6.13 11.99
CA ALA A 2 6.99 -5.18 11.38
C ALA A 2 7.66 -5.75 10.12
N GLU A 3 7.91 -7.06 10.12
CA GLU A 3 8.31 -7.84 8.94
C GLU A 3 7.27 -7.75 7.81
N ASP A 4 6.03 -8.13 8.06
CA ASP A 4 4.94 -8.04 7.06
C ASP A 4 4.77 -6.62 6.50
N MET A 5 4.86 -5.60 7.36
CA MET A 5 4.79 -4.20 6.96
C MET A 5 5.96 -3.81 6.06
N THR A 6 7.16 -4.27 6.37
CA THR A 6 8.32 -4.08 5.48
C THR A 6 8.06 -4.67 4.10
N ILE A 7 7.45 -5.85 4.02
CA ILE A 7 7.18 -6.53 2.75
C ILE A 7 6.11 -5.77 1.93
N ILE A 8 5.00 -5.35 2.53
CA ILE A 8 3.96 -4.60 1.82
C ILE A 8 4.45 -3.18 1.44
N HIS A 9 5.24 -2.52 2.28
CA HIS A 9 5.85 -1.22 1.95
C HIS A 9 6.82 -1.31 0.78
N ASN A 10 7.64 -2.36 0.74
CA ASN A 10 8.51 -2.64 -0.40
C ASN A 10 7.70 -2.83 -1.68
N LEU A 11 6.56 -3.53 -1.61
CA LEU A 11 5.66 -3.69 -2.75
C LEU A 11 5.08 -2.35 -3.23
N ILE A 12 4.59 -1.51 -2.30
CA ILE A 12 4.08 -0.15 -2.59
C ILE A 12 5.13 0.66 -3.36
N ILE A 13 6.37 0.65 -2.88
CA ILE A 13 7.49 1.39 -3.50
C ILE A 13 7.84 0.81 -4.88
N ARG A 14 7.89 -0.51 -5.02
CA ARG A 14 8.23 -1.17 -6.31
C ARG A 14 7.22 -0.86 -7.39
N ILE A 15 5.93 -0.96 -7.09
CA ILE A 15 4.87 -0.62 -8.04
C ILE A 15 4.96 0.85 -8.43
N MET A 16 5.15 1.75 -7.45
CA MET A 16 5.28 3.17 -7.76
C MET A 16 6.51 3.49 -8.60
N ASN A 17 7.64 2.81 -8.38
CA ASN A 17 8.81 2.97 -9.25
C ASN A 17 8.49 2.62 -10.72
N SER A 18 7.69 1.58 -10.95
CA SER A 18 7.20 1.22 -12.29
C SER A 18 6.27 2.30 -12.86
N VAL A 19 5.31 2.80 -12.07
CA VAL A 19 4.41 3.90 -12.48
C VAL A 19 5.21 5.15 -12.84
N TYR A 20 6.10 5.59 -11.97
CA TYR A 20 6.92 6.78 -12.15
C TYR A 20 7.82 6.68 -13.38
N LEU A 21 8.44 5.52 -13.63
CA LEU A 21 9.30 5.31 -14.79
C LEU A 21 8.51 5.25 -16.11
N GLN A 22 7.33 4.64 -16.09
CA GLN A 22 6.55 4.38 -17.32
C GLN A 22 5.54 5.47 -17.65
N CYS A 23 5.21 6.37 -16.72
CA CYS A 23 4.16 7.38 -16.93
C CYS A 23 4.33 8.19 -18.22
N ILE A 24 5.55 8.57 -18.59
CA ILE A 24 5.81 9.29 -19.85
C ILE A 24 6.06 8.32 -21.02
N ASN A 25 6.69 7.18 -20.73
CA ASN A 25 7.07 6.24 -21.80
C ASN A 25 5.86 5.57 -22.46
N VAL A 26 4.78 5.33 -21.71
CA VAL A 26 3.56 4.71 -22.25
C VAL A 26 2.88 5.57 -23.31
N GLU A 27 3.11 6.90 -23.34
CA GLU A 27 2.56 7.77 -24.39
C GLU A 27 3.06 7.41 -25.80
N LYS A 28 4.21 6.72 -25.89
CA LYS A 28 4.75 6.18 -27.15
C LYS A 28 3.96 4.96 -27.66
N SER A 29 3.13 4.37 -26.81
CA SER A 29 2.25 3.25 -27.10
C SER A 29 0.80 3.59 -26.73
N PRO A 30 0.08 4.39 -27.54
CA PRO A 30 -1.31 4.77 -27.25
C PRO A 30 -2.26 3.60 -26.91
N PRO A 31 -2.15 2.40 -27.52
CA PRO A 31 -2.99 1.26 -27.14
C PRO A 31 -2.79 0.80 -25.69
N ASP A 32 -1.61 1.01 -25.09
CA ASP A 32 -1.25 0.50 -23.76
C ASP A 32 -1.62 1.49 -22.64
N VAL A 33 -2.01 2.73 -22.97
CA VAL A 33 -2.26 3.79 -21.99
C VAL A 33 -3.38 3.42 -21.01
N GLN A 34 -4.48 2.82 -21.49
CA GLN A 34 -5.60 2.46 -20.61
C GLN A 34 -5.26 1.31 -19.65
N ASP A 35 -4.45 0.35 -20.11
CA ASP A 35 -3.96 -0.75 -19.26
C ASP A 35 -3.00 -0.21 -18.19
N PHE A 36 -2.09 0.69 -18.59
CA PHE A 36 -1.20 1.39 -17.66
C PHE A 36 -1.96 2.23 -16.63
N VAL A 37 -2.97 3.00 -17.06
CA VAL A 37 -3.82 3.80 -16.16
C VAL A 37 -4.54 2.89 -15.18
N SER A 38 -5.07 1.76 -15.63
CA SER A 38 -5.74 0.79 -14.74
C SER A 38 -4.77 0.20 -13.71
N TYR A 39 -3.56 -0.17 -14.13
CA TYR A 39 -2.48 -0.60 -13.21
C TYR A 39 -2.14 0.48 -12.17
N ALA A 40 -2.02 1.73 -12.60
CA ALA A 40 -1.73 2.87 -11.74
C ALA A 40 -2.87 3.18 -10.76
N VAL A 41 -4.13 3.05 -11.18
CA VAL A 41 -5.32 3.19 -10.30
C VAL A 41 -5.33 2.10 -9.23
N GLU A 42 -5.07 0.85 -9.60
CA GLU A 42 -5.05 -0.26 -8.63
C GLU A 42 -3.96 -0.10 -7.57
N TRP A 43 -2.82 0.50 -7.92
CA TRP A 43 -1.83 0.90 -6.90
C TRP A 43 -2.42 1.90 -5.90
N GLY A 44 -3.09 2.95 -6.38
CA GLY A 44 -3.66 3.98 -5.51
C GLY A 44 -4.73 3.41 -4.57
N ARG A 45 -5.60 2.53 -5.09
CA ARG A 45 -6.61 1.82 -4.28
C ARG A 45 -5.99 0.91 -3.24
N MET A 46 -4.91 0.19 -3.60
CA MET A 46 -4.19 -0.68 -2.67
C MET A 46 -3.59 0.15 -1.52
N VAL A 47 -2.99 1.30 -1.82
CA VAL A 47 -2.43 2.22 -0.82
C VAL A 47 -3.54 2.79 0.07
N GLU A 48 -4.66 3.23 -0.49
CA GLU A 48 -5.82 3.72 0.29
C GLU A 48 -6.36 2.64 1.23
N GLU A 49 -6.59 1.43 0.73
CA GLU A 49 -7.14 0.32 1.51
C GLU A 49 -6.20 -0.16 2.63
N HIS A 50 -4.89 -0.16 2.36
CA HIS A 50 -3.85 -0.49 3.35
C HIS A 50 -3.91 0.45 4.56
N HIS A 51 -3.79 1.76 4.34
CA HIS A 51 -3.79 2.75 5.43
C HIS A 51 -5.18 2.88 6.08
N ARG A 52 -6.27 2.70 5.32
CA ARG A 52 -7.63 2.61 5.88
C ARG A 52 -7.75 1.43 6.84
N THR A 53 -7.20 0.27 6.49
CA THR A 53 -7.22 -0.93 7.35
C THR A 53 -6.42 -0.70 8.62
N GLU A 54 -5.27 -0.02 8.52
CA GLU A 54 -4.47 0.33 9.67
C GLU A 54 -5.22 1.20 10.67
N GLU A 55 -5.79 2.32 10.21
CA GLU A 55 -6.51 3.26 11.07
C GLU A 55 -7.80 2.66 11.66
N THR A 56 -8.50 1.81 10.90
CA THR A 56 -9.82 1.30 11.32
C THR A 56 -9.78 -0.01 12.09
N GLU A 57 -8.73 -0.83 11.90
CA GLU A 57 -8.67 -2.18 12.47
C GLU A 57 -7.37 -2.47 13.22
N VAL A 58 -6.21 -2.02 12.74
CA VAL A 58 -4.91 -2.40 13.32
C VAL A 58 -4.53 -1.50 14.50
N PHE A 59 -4.43 -0.18 14.27
CA PHE A 59 -4.02 0.78 15.30
C PHE A 59 -4.93 0.75 16.53
N PRO A 60 -6.28 0.66 16.41
CA PRO A 60 -7.14 0.53 17.58
C PRO A 60 -6.90 -0.76 18.39
N GLU A 61 -6.58 -1.88 17.74
CA GLU A 61 -6.27 -3.13 18.45
C GLU A 61 -4.89 -3.04 19.13
N ILE A 62 -3.90 -2.35 18.52
CA ILE A 62 -2.60 -2.06 19.15
C ILE A 62 -2.81 -1.25 20.45
N GLU A 63 -3.58 -0.16 20.40
CA GLU A 63 -3.87 0.65 21.60
C GLU A 63 -4.55 -0.18 22.69
N LYS A 64 -5.46 -1.07 22.29
CA LYS A 64 -6.21 -1.93 23.21
C LYS A 64 -5.33 -2.96 23.91
N VAL A 65 -4.43 -3.63 23.19
CA VAL A 65 -3.55 -4.66 23.80
C VAL A 65 -2.41 -4.06 24.61
N THR A 66 -1.87 -2.91 24.18
CA THR A 66 -0.84 -2.18 24.91
C THR A 66 -1.39 -1.38 26.09
N GLY A 67 -2.68 -1.07 26.08
CA GLY A 67 -3.31 -0.13 27.01
C GLY A 67 -2.83 1.32 26.86
N THR A 68 -2.11 1.65 25.77
CA THR A 68 -1.49 2.95 25.54
C THR A 68 -2.24 3.70 24.43
N LYS A 69 -3.05 4.67 24.82
CA LYS A 69 -3.81 5.50 23.89
C LYS A 69 -2.89 6.48 23.14
N GLY A 70 -3.10 6.64 21.84
CA GLY A 70 -2.36 7.56 20.99
C GLY A 70 -0.98 7.05 20.58
N ILE A 71 -0.65 5.77 20.85
CA ILE A 71 0.66 5.21 20.50
C ILE A 71 0.92 5.19 18.98
N MET A 72 -0.15 5.26 18.18
CA MET A 72 -0.09 5.30 16.71
C MET A 72 -0.50 6.67 16.14
N ASP A 73 -0.64 7.72 16.96
CA ASP A 73 -1.11 9.05 16.50
C ASP A 73 -0.16 9.68 15.48
N ASP A 74 1.14 9.40 15.59
CA ASP A 74 2.15 9.88 14.63
C ASP A 74 1.93 9.25 13.25
N ASN A 75 1.66 7.94 13.16
CA ASN A 75 1.31 7.26 11.90
C ASN A 75 0.05 7.88 11.28
N VAL A 76 -1.00 8.09 12.09
CA VAL A 76 -2.25 8.73 11.63
C VAL A 76 -2.00 10.16 11.10
N ALA A 77 -1.14 10.93 11.76
CA ALA A 77 -0.76 12.26 11.30
C ALA A 77 0.00 12.20 9.96
N GLN A 78 0.88 11.20 9.79
CA GLN A 78 1.60 10.97 8.55
C GLN A 78 0.68 10.53 7.40
N HIS A 79 -0.33 9.69 7.65
CA HIS A 79 -1.35 9.31 6.66
C HIS A 79 -2.04 10.54 6.07
N ARG A 80 -2.53 11.41 6.97
CA ARG A 80 -3.18 12.67 6.60
C ARG A 80 -2.27 13.57 5.76
N ALA A 81 -0.96 13.54 5.99
CA ALA A 81 -0.01 14.39 5.29
C ALA A 81 0.19 14.02 3.82
N PHE A 82 -0.04 12.76 3.41
CA PHE A 82 0.05 12.35 2.01
C PHE A 82 -1.30 12.11 1.34
N HIS A 83 -2.39 11.94 2.10
CA HIS A 83 -3.72 11.62 1.55
C HIS A 83 -4.21 12.62 0.50
N ASP A 84 -4.07 13.92 0.71
CA ASP A 84 -4.51 14.92 -0.29
C ASP A 84 -3.87 14.69 -1.67
N GLY A 85 -2.60 14.28 -1.70
CA GLY A 85 -1.91 13.98 -2.96
C GLY A 85 -2.30 12.63 -3.57
N LEU A 86 -2.62 11.63 -2.73
CA LEU A 86 -3.17 10.36 -3.17
C LEU A 86 -4.58 10.53 -3.77
N ASP A 87 -5.40 11.40 -3.20
CA ASP A 87 -6.71 11.75 -3.73
C ASP A 87 -6.61 12.41 -5.11
N ILE A 88 -5.70 13.37 -5.27
CA ILE A 88 -5.43 14.01 -6.57
C ILE A 88 -4.95 12.98 -7.60
N TYR A 89 -4.12 12.02 -7.19
CA TYR A 89 -3.64 10.91 -8.02
C TYR A 89 -4.80 10.04 -8.52
N LEU A 90 -5.67 9.59 -7.62
CA LEU A 90 -6.83 8.76 -7.95
C LEU A 90 -7.86 9.52 -8.79
N GLU A 91 -8.11 10.80 -8.49
CA GLU A 91 -9.03 11.64 -9.24
C GLU A 91 -8.57 11.81 -10.69
N TYR A 92 -7.31 12.15 -10.90
CA TYR A 92 -6.75 12.34 -12.23
C TYR A 92 -6.80 11.07 -13.06
N LEU A 93 -6.29 9.95 -12.53
CA LEU A 93 -6.30 8.68 -13.24
C LEU A 93 -7.73 8.17 -13.48
N GLY A 94 -8.65 8.41 -12.55
CA GLY A 94 -10.06 8.08 -12.71
C GLY A 94 -10.73 8.84 -13.86
N LYS A 95 -10.41 10.12 -14.05
CA LYS A 95 -10.87 10.92 -15.20
C LYS A 95 -10.30 10.40 -16.51
N VAL A 96 -9.01 10.05 -16.53
CA VAL A 96 -8.36 9.45 -17.72
C VAL A 96 -8.98 8.10 -18.07
N GLN A 97 -9.22 7.23 -17.08
CA GLN A 97 -9.82 5.92 -17.27
C GLN A 97 -11.23 6.01 -17.88
N LYS A 98 -11.98 7.06 -17.53
CA LYS A 98 -13.32 7.35 -18.09
C LYS A 98 -13.29 8.12 -19.42
N ASN A 99 -12.12 8.46 -19.94
CA ASN A 99 -11.93 9.33 -21.10
C ASN A 99 -12.53 10.75 -20.93
N GLU A 100 -12.65 11.22 -19.69
CA GLU A 100 -13.09 12.58 -19.35
C GLU A 100 -11.93 13.58 -19.44
N GLU A 101 -10.69 13.09 -19.38
CA GLU A 101 -9.47 13.87 -19.49
C GLU A 101 -8.43 13.10 -20.33
N PRO A 102 -7.68 13.74 -21.27
CA PRO A 102 -6.60 13.09 -21.97
C PRO A 102 -5.45 12.74 -21.03
N TYR A 103 -4.81 11.59 -21.25
CA TYR A 103 -3.63 11.20 -20.49
C TYR A 103 -2.44 12.13 -20.77
N SER A 104 -1.74 12.49 -19.69
CA SER A 104 -0.46 13.19 -19.67
C SER A 104 0.47 12.54 -18.64
N GLY A 105 1.56 11.95 -19.11
CA GLY A 105 2.59 11.36 -18.26
C GLY A 105 3.31 12.39 -17.39
N GLU A 106 3.53 13.60 -17.93
CA GLU A 106 4.11 14.71 -17.16
C GLU A 106 3.23 15.10 -15.98
N ARG A 107 1.91 15.23 -16.18
CA ARG A 107 0.97 15.51 -15.09
C ARG A 107 0.96 14.41 -14.05
N LEU A 108 0.96 13.13 -14.46
CA LEU A 108 1.02 12.03 -13.51
C LEU A 108 2.30 12.11 -12.65
N ARG A 109 3.45 12.35 -13.29
CA ARG A 109 4.74 12.49 -12.62
C ARG A 109 4.74 13.62 -11.59
N ASP A 110 4.18 14.78 -11.94
CA ASP A 110 4.11 15.94 -11.05
C ASP A 110 3.20 15.67 -9.85
N ILE A 111 2.07 14.98 -10.06
CA ILE A 111 1.22 14.52 -8.97
C ILE A 111 1.99 13.58 -8.04
N VAL A 112 2.66 12.57 -8.59
CA VAL A 112 3.47 11.62 -7.80
C VAL A 112 4.55 12.35 -6.99
N ASN A 113 5.23 13.33 -7.58
CA ASN A 113 6.23 14.15 -6.90
C ASN A 113 5.68 14.96 -5.72
N SER A 114 4.38 15.27 -5.72
CA SER A 114 3.75 16.09 -4.68
C SER A 114 3.58 15.37 -3.34
N PHE A 115 3.47 14.03 -3.33
CA PHE A 115 3.15 13.27 -2.11
C PHE A 115 4.10 12.10 -1.83
N MET A 116 4.77 11.55 -2.84
CA MET A 116 5.66 10.40 -2.63
C MET A 116 6.80 10.64 -1.63
N PRO A 117 7.42 11.83 -1.51
CA PRO A 117 8.40 12.07 -0.46
C PRO A 117 7.83 11.87 0.94
N VAL A 118 6.58 12.30 1.17
CA VAL A 118 5.87 12.18 2.45
C VAL A 118 5.45 10.73 2.69
N LEU A 119 4.84 10.07 1.69
CA LEU A 119 4.48 8.66 1.78
C LEU A 119 5.72 7.79 2.05
N ARG A 120 6.83 8.01 1.34
CA ARG A 120 8.08 7.26 1.57
C ARG A 120 8.60 7.43 3.00
N GLN A 121 8.52 8.64 3.57
CA GLN A 121 8.96 8.87 4.94
C GLN A 121 8.07 8.10 5.92
N HIS A 122 6.76 8.13 5.73
CA HIS A 122 5.81 7.36 6.52
C HIS A 122 6.11 5.84 6.49
N LEU A 123 6.25 5.27 5.30
CA LEU A 123 6.56 3.84 5.12
C LEU A 123 7.87 3.42 5.82
N PHE A 124 8.79 4.36 6.02
CA PHE A 124 10.03 4.13 6.76
C PHE A 124 9.82 4.27 8.28
N ASP A 125 9.24 5.38 8.72
CA ASP A 125 9.05 5.70 10.14
C ASP A 125 8.16 4.68 10.85
N GLU A 126 7.14 4.18 10.17
CA GLU A 126 6.22 3.20 10.74
C GLU A 126 6.96 1.93 11.18
N ILE A 127 7.96 1.46 10.43
CA ILE A 127 8.70 0.25 10.79
C ILE A 127 9.41 0.44 12.14
N ASP A 128 10.04 1.59 12.36
CA ASP A 128 10.69 1.92 13.64
C ASP A 128 9.68 2.03 14.79
N ILE A 129 8.47 2.53 14.52
CA ILE A 129 7.39 2.60 15.52
C ILE A 129 6.90 1.20 15.88
N LEU A 130 6.64 0.34 14.89
CA LEU A 130 6.19 -1.03 15.11
C LEU A 130 7.24 -1.87 15.84
N LEU A 131 8.52 -1.66 15.59
CA LEU A 131 9.60 -2.34 16.32
C LEU A 131 9.62 -1.97 17.82
N LYS A 132 9.29 -0.72 18.18
CA LYS A 132 9.20 -0.28 19.59
C LYS A 132 8.06 -0.94 20.36
N LEU A 133 7.06 -1.51 19.69
CA LEU A 133 6.02 -2.30 20.36
C LEU A 133 6.60 -3.54 21.08
N GLY A 134 7.79 -4.00 20.67
CA GLY A 134 8.52 -5.06 21.37
C GLY A 134 8.96 -4.69 22.80
N GLU A 135 8.86 -3.43 23.21
CA GLU A 135 9.08 -3.00 24.60
C GLU A 135 7.95 -3.45 25.55
N TYR A 136 6.78 -3.83 25.00
CA TYR A 136 5.67 -4.38 25.76
C TYR A 136 5.81 -5.91 25.86
N ASP A 137 5.69 -6.44 27.08
CA ASP A 137 5.69 -7.89 27.37
C ASP A 137 4.35 -8.53 26.97
N LEU A 138 4.15 -8.68 25.65
CA LEU A 138 2.95 -9.24 25.02
C LEU A 138 3.35 -10.32 24.01
N ASP A 139 2.47 -11.32 23.84
CA ASP A 139 2.61 -12.32 22.78
C ASP A 139 2.15 -11.72 21.43
N TRP A 140 3.05 -10.96 20.82
CA TRP A 140 2.80 -10.25 19.55
C TRP A 140 2.57 -11.18 18.37
N ASP A 141 3.21 -12.34 18.35
CA ASP A 141 3.07 -13.32 17.26
C ASP A 141 1.65 -13.90 17.26
N THR A 142 1.19 -14.41 18.41
CA THR A 142 -0.17 -14.95 18.53
C THR A 142 -1.22 -13.86 18.27
N TRP A 143 -1.00 -12.64 18.77
CA TRP A 143 -1.92 -11.52 18.52
C TRP A 143 -2.00 -11.17 17.04
N PHE A 144 -0.84 -11.06 16.36
CA PHE A 144 -0.79 -10.67 14.96
C PHE A 144 -1.40 -11.75 14.06
N ASP A 145 -1.16 -13.03 14.34
CA ASP A 145 -1.81 -14.15 13.64
C ASP A 145 -3.33 -14.09 13.76
N GLN A 146 -3.85 -13.79 14.96
CA GLN A 146 -5.29 -13.64 15.18
C GLN A 146 -5.87 -12.44 14.42
N LEU A 147 -5.17 -11.30 14.46
CA LEU A 147 -5.56 -10.10 13.72
C LEU A 147 -5.55 -10.36 12.22
N HIS A 148 -4.49 -10.95 11.68
CA HIS A 148 -4.34 -11.28 10.27
C HIS A 148 -5.47 -12.21 9.78
N ASN A 149 -5.75 -13.28 10.51
CA ASN A 149 -6.85 -14.20 10.20
C ASN A 149 -8.23 -13.50 10.24
N LYS A 150 -8.44 -12.61 11.21
CA LYS A 150 -9.67 -11.78 11.30
C LYS A 150 -9.79 -10.89 10.06
N LEU A 151 -8.72 -10.22 9.64
CA LEU A 151 -8.72 -9.34 8.48
C LEU A 151 -9.01 -10.11 7.18
N ILE A 152 -8.31 -11.23 6.94
CA ILE A 152 -8.54 -12.08 5.77
C ILE A 152 -9.99 -12.58 5.73
N SER A 153 -10.55 -12.99 6.87
CA SER A 153 -11.93 -13.51 6.91
C SER A 153 -12.99 -12.44 6.57
N LYS A 154 -12.67 -11.16 6.75
CA LYS A 154 -13.54 -10.03 6.37
C LYS A 154 -13.44 -9.72 4.88
N THR A 155 -12.36 -10.13 4.22
CA THR A 155 -12.14 -9.91 2.79
C THR A 155 -13.08 -10.79 1.96
N ASN A 156 -14.11 -10.19 1.38
CA ASN A 156 -15.10 -10.88 0.55
C ASN A 156 -15.25 -10.28 -0.86
N ASP A 157 -14.39 -9.32 -1.25
CA ASP A 157 -14.48 -8.68 -2.56
C ASP A 157 -14.05 -9.66 -3.67
N PRO A 158 -14.98 -10.11 -4.52
CA PRO A 158 -14.67 -11.04 -5.60
C PRO A 158 -13.70 -10.45 -6.63
N ASN A 159 -13.60 -9.11 -6.73
CA ASN A 159 -12.76 -8.44 -7.72
C ASN A 159 -11.28 -8.53 -7.40
N LEU A 160 -10.89 -8.82 -6.15
CA LEU A 160 -9.48 -8.93 -5.75
C LEU A 160 -8.73 -9.95 -6.61
N LYS A 161 -9.40 -11.04 -7.00
CA LYS A 161 -8.83 -12.10 -7.86
C LYS A 161 -8.34 -11.60 -9.21
N THR A 162 -8.90 -10.50 -9.71
CA THR A 162 -8.58 -9.92 -11.02
C THR A 162 -7.91 -8.55 -10.93
N THR A 163 -7.72 -8.01 -9.73
CA THR A 163 -7.17 -6.66 -9.50
C THR A 163 -5.94 -6.73 -8.60
N THR A 164 -6.14 -6.68 -7.28
CA THR A 164 -5.07 -6.65 -6.27
C THR A 164 -4.22 -7.92 -6.30
N VAL A 165 -4.81 -9.11 -6.44
CA VAL A 165 -4.05 -10.38 -6.42
C VAL A 165 -3.00 -10.44 -7.54
N PRO A 166 -3.35 -10.21 -8.83
CA PRO A 166 -2.36 -10.08 -9.88
C PRO A 166 -1.32 -8.99 -9.61
N LEU A 167 -1.72 -7.84 -9.08
CA LEU A 167 -0.82 -6.73 -8.76
C LEU A 167 0.24 -7.15 -7.72
N LEU A 168 -0.18 -7.79 -6.62
CA LEU A 168 0.71 -8.32 -5.59
C LEU A 168 1.69 -9.35 -6.18
N LEU A 169 1.17 -10.35 -6.90
CA LEU A 169 1.97 -11.47 -7.42
C LEU A 169 3.02 -11.04 -8.45
N THR A 170 2.71 -10.03 -9.28
CA THR A 170 3.60 -9.59 -10.36
C THR A 170 4.63 -8.56 -9.92
N ASN A 171 4.43 -7.87 -8.78
CA ASN A 171 5.34 -6.81 -8.33
C ASN A 171 6.15 -7.18 -7.08
N ARG A 172 5.85 -8.33 -6.48
CA ARG A 172 6.59 -8.87 -5.34
C ARG A 172 8.08 -9.09 -5.66
N ASP A 173 8.92 -8.94 -4.63
CA ASP A 173 10.30 -9.41 -4.64
C ASP A 173 10.43 -10.77 -3.95
N LYS A 174 10.88 -11.80 -4.68
CA LYS A 174 11.19 -13.12 -4.13
C LYS A 174 12.64 -13.25 -3.66
N THR A 175 13.47 -12.26 -3.96
CA THR A 175 14.91 -12.26 -3.66
C THR A 175 15.28 -11.36 -2.48
N PHE A 176 14.32 -10.58 -1.97
CA PHE A 176 14.50 -9.75 -0.78
C PHE A 176 14.91 -10.60 0.43
N GLU A 177 15.90 -10.12 1.21
CA GLU A 177 16.52 -10.83 2.35
C GLU A 177 16.89 -12.29 2.00
N ASP A 178 17.67 -12.47 0.92
CA ASP A 178 18.11 -13.78 0.42
C ASP A 178 16.97 -14.78 0.17
N GLY A 179 15.76 -14.26 -0.09
CA GLY A 179 14.57 -15.06 -0.38
C GLY A 179 13.90 -15.71 0.83
N VAL A 180 14.25 -15.30 2.06
CA VAL A 180 13.58 -15.78 3.29
C VAL A 180 12.06 -15.58 3.23
N TYR A 181 11.63 -14.54 2.52
CA TYR A 181 10.22 -14.19 2.38
C TYR A 181 9.59 -14.72 1.09
N GLU A 182 10.17 -15.71 0.37
CA GLU A 182 9.61 -16.29 -0.88
C GLU A 182 8.21 -16.96 -0.71
N TRP A 183 7.74 -17.17 0.52
CA TRP A 183 6.39 -17.66 0.78
C TRP A 183 5.31 -16.55 0.83
N TRP A 184 5.66 -15.28 0.98
CA TRP A 184 4.70 -14.18 1.21
C TRP A 184 4.05 -13.56 -0.07
N PRO A 185 2.75 -13.29 -0.13
CA PRO A 185 1.78 -13.67 0.88
C PRO A 185 1.46 -15.17 0.74
N PRO A 186 1.12 -15.85 1.85
CA PRO A 186 0.93 -17.30 1.85
C PRO A 186 -0.24 -17.69 0.95
N LEU A 187 0.03 -18.44 -0.12
CA LEU A 187 -1.00 -18.94 -1.04
C LEU A 187 -1.54 -20.31 -0.58
N PRO A 188 -2.83 -20.63 -0.82
CA PRO A 188 -3.84 -19.81 -1.49
C PRO A 188 -4.61 -18.87 -0.54
N TRP A 189 -5.06 -17.72 -1.05
CA TRP A 189 -5.95 -16.77 -0.35
C TRP A 189 -7.44 -17.08 -0.53
N PHE A 190 -7.78 -18.28 -1.02
CA PHE A 190 -9.13 -18.69 -1.43
C PHE A 190 -9.46 -20.13 -1.03
#